data_AF-A0A2E0TR86-F1
#
_entry.id   AF-A0A2E0TR86-F1
#
_cell.length_a   1.000
_cell.length_b   1.000
_cell.length_c   1.000
_cell.angle_alpha   90.00
_cell.angle_beta   90.00
_cell.angle_gamma   90.00
#
_symmetry.space_group_name_H-M   'P 1'
#
loop_
_entity.id
_entity.type
_entity.pdbx_description
1 polymer ?
#
loop_
_entity_poly.entity_id
_entity_poly.type
_entity_poly.pdbx_seq_one_letter_code
_entity_poly.pdbx_strand_id
1 'polypeptide(L)'
;MGFFFRVKAVLGWSGRRGRVAAELARRGATRELVRFTEPFGADVITAWSRCPRGAWSLEMAARFGVETALVARATADLVAAAGEPDLAAHSADPREWGAQPALQRSGVAPGPLAEGEAAAKALVAEDALERFCVAAEALCFAIVDAQRPVREARQKVEEAQRWGRFDDMLEASERYDEAYAAAHMGLADLVRRRIPGDLVRAAALGVGGHPYR
;
A
#
# COMPACT_ATOMS: atom_id res chain seq x y z
N MET A 1 12.83 -14.69 8.98
CA MET A 1 13.11 -13.44 9.77
C MET A 1 14.44 -12.75 9.37
N GLY A 2 15.09 -13.17 8.28
CA GLY A 2 16.41 -12.65 7.88
C GLY A 2 16.39 -11.51 6.87
N PHE A 3 15.29 -11.35 6.11
CA PHE A 3 15.25 -10.41 4.98
C PHE A 3 15.24 -8.93 5.41
N PHE A 4 14.65 -8.60 6.56
CA PHE A 4 14.59 -7.22 7.09
C PHE A 4 15.91 -6.71 7.68
N PHE A 5 16.87 -7.59 7.98
CA PHE A 5 18.14 -7.16 8.60
C PHE A 5 19.23 -6.82 7.58
N ARG A 6 19.18 -7.38 6.36
CA ARG A 6 20.23 -7.13 5.36
C ARG A 6 20.14 -5.75 4.69
N VAL A 7 18.99 -5.09 4.75
CA VAL A 7 18.82 -3.71 4.24
C VAL A 7 19.42 -2.66 5.20
N LYS A 8 19.57 -2.98 6.49
CA LYS A 8 20.12 -2.05 7.50
C LYS A 8 21.57 -1.66 7.26
N ALA A 9 22.38 -2.54 6.66
CA ALA A 9 23.83 -2.33 6.56
C ALA A 9 24.26 -1.43 5.39
N VAL A 10 23.40 -1.23 4.38
CA VAL A 10 23.78 -0.53 3.14
C VAL A 10 23.38 0.96 3.14
N LEU A 11 22.48 1.41 4.02
CA LEU A 11 21.78 2.69 3.85
C LEU A 11 22.02 3.78 4.91
N GLY A 12 23.14 3.74 5.66
CA GLY A 12 23.65 4.90 6.41
C GLY A 12 22.57 5.76 7.10
N TRP A 13 21.89 5.19 8.10
CA TRP A 13 20.78 5.85 8.80
C TRP A 13 21.26 7.12 9.52
N SER A 14 20.96 8.29 8.97
CA SER A 14 21.06 9.58 9.68
C SER A 14 19.69 9.95 10.23
N GLY A 15 19.62 10.27 11.53
CA GLY A 15 18.39 10.51 12.31
C GLY A 15 17.56 11.76 11.95
N ARG A 16 17.59 12.22 10.70
CA ARG A 16 16.64 13.21 10.18
C ARG A 16 15.54 12.46 9.43
N ARG A 17 14.32 12.43 9.98
CA ARG A 17 13.15 11.90 9.27
C ARG A 17 13.09 12.53 7.88
N GLY A 18 13.25 11.72 6.84
CA GLY A 18 13.17 12.18 5.46
C GLY A 18 11.84 12.89 5.20
N ARG A 19 11.83 13.92 4.34
CA ARG A 19 10.62 14.71 4.01
C ARG A 19 9.46 13.81 3.57
N VAL A 20 9.72 12.76 2.79
CA VAL A 20 8.72 11.77 2.36
C VAL A 20 8.11 11.05 3.56
N ALA A 21 8.96 10.52 4.46
CA ALA A 21 8.53 9.81 5.66
C ALA A 21 7.76 10.72 6.63
N ALA A 22 8.21 11.96 6.80
CA ALA A 22 7.51 12.95 7.62
C ALA A 22 6.12 13.25 7.04
N GLU A 23 6.01 13.43 5.72
CA GLU A 23 4.73 13.69 5.08
C GLU A 23 3.77 12.50 5.21
N LEU A 24 4.25 11.28 4.94
CA LEU A 24 3.43 10.08 5.11
C LEU A 24 2.98 9.89 6.56
N ALA A 25 3.86 10.13 7.54
CA ALA A 25 3.50 10.09 8.96
C ALA A 25 2.41 11.13 9.30
N ARG A 26 2.50 12.36 8.77
CA ARG A 26 1.45 13.38 8.97
C ARG A 26 0.11 12.96 8.36
N ARG A 27 0.14 12.16 7.29
CA ARG A 27 -1.04 11.67 6.58
C ARG A 27 -1.58 10.36 7.15
N GLY A 28 -1.05 9.88 8.28
CA GLY A 28 -1.52 8.66 8.95
C GLY A 28 -1.03 7.36 8.33
N ALA A 29 0.08 7.38 7.59
CA ALA A 29 0.64 6.15 7.03
C ALA A 29 1.14 5.17 8.12
N THR A 30 1.12 3.89 7.80
CA THR A 30 1.61 2.79 8.64
C THR A 30 3.07 3.03 9.05
N ARG A 31 3.41 2.60 10.28
CA ARG A 31 4.74 2.82 10.85
C ARG A 31 5.83 2.16 10.01
N GLU A 32 5.54 1.02 9.43
CA GLU A 32 6.44 0.25 8.58
C GLU A 32 6.71 1.00 7.27
N LEU A 33 5.69 1.56 6.63
CA LEU A 33 5.85 2.39 5.43
C LEU A 33 6.64 3.67 5.73
N VAL A 34 6.38 4.32 6.85
CA VAL A 34 7.16 5.48 7.30
C VAL A 34 8.63 5.11 7.49
N ARG A 35 8.94 4.02 8.20
CA ARG A 35 10.32 3.55 8.40
C ARG A 35 11.01 3.17 7.10
N PHE A 36 10.28 2.53 6.18
CA PHE A 36 10.80 2.20 4.85
C PHE A 36 11.18 3.48 4.09
N THR A 37 10.40 4.56 4.23
CA THR A 37 10.61 5.79 3.45
C THR A 37 11.65 6.75 4.02
N GLU A 38 12.05 6.57 5.29
CA GLU A 38 13.03 7.43 5.98
C GLU A 38 14.35 7.63 5.20
N PRO A 39 15.00 6.59 4.64
CA PRO A 39 16.29 6.72 3.96
C PRO A 39 16.23 7.53 2.65
N PHE A 40 15.06 7.72 2.04
CA PHE A 40 14.95 8.40 0.75
C PHE A 40 14.92 9.93 0.86
N GLY A 41 14.85 10.48 2.07
CA GLY A 41 14.85 11.93 2.25
C GLY A 41 13.66 12.60 1.57
N ALA A 42 13.92 13.40 0.54
CA ALA A 42 12.89 14.07 -0.27
C ALA A 42 12.60 13.37 -1.62
N ASP A 43 13.28 12.27 -1.93
CA ASP A 43 13.17 11.60 -3.22
C ASP A 43 11.99 10.62 -3.26
N VAL A 44 10.80 11.17 -3.54
CA VAL A 44 9.55 10.40 -3.66
C VAL A 44 9.59 9.39 -4.82
N ILE A 45 10.32 9.68 -5.89
CA ILE A 45 10.39 8.80 -7.07
C ILE A 45 11.21 7.56 -6.74
N THR A 46 12.34 7.73 -6.06
CA THR A 46 13.15 6.59 -5.62
C THR A 46 12.42 5.79 -4.54
N ALA A 47 11.72 6.44 -3.60
CA ALA A 47 10.87 5.75 -2.63
C ALA A 47 9.75 4.92 -3.30
N TRP A 48 9.07 5.50 -4.29
CA TRP A 48 8.01 4.83 -5.07
C TRP A 48 8.54 3.63 -5.86
N SER A 49 9.60 3.83 -6.65
CA SER A 49 10.20 2.80 -7.50
C SER A 49 10.80 1.63 -6.72
N ARG A 50 11.21 1.87 -5.46
CA ARG A 50 11.76 0.83 -4.57
C ARG A 50 10.75 0.26 -3.58
N CYS A 51 9.49 0.71 -3.61
CA CYS A 51 8.46 0.23 -2.69
C CYS A 51 8.27 -1.30 -2.84
N PRO A 52 8.51 -2.11 -1.81
CA PRO A 52 8.60 -3.56 -1.99
C PRO A 52 7.26 -4.30 -1.95
N ARG A 53 6.17 -3.62 -1.57
CA ARG A 53 4.87 -4.25 -1.32
C ARG A 53 3.76 -3.55 -2.10
N GLY A 54 2.85 -4.34 -2.66
CA GLY A 54 1.64 -3.84 -3.33
C GLY A 54 0.80 -2.96 -2.41
N ALA A 55 0.52 -3.43 -1.19
CA ALA A 55 -0.25 -2.69 -0.19
C ALA A 55 0.38 -1.34 0.18
N TRP A 56 1.71 -1.30 0.38
CA TRP A 56 2.42 -0.05 0.64
C TRP A 56 2.41 0.91 -0.56
N SER A 57 2.40 0.38 -1.77
CA SER A 57 2.27 1.20 -2.98
C SER A 57 0.87 1.80 -3.09
N LEU A 58 -0.18 1.02 -2.79
CA LEU A 58 -1.56 1.52 -2.74
C LEU A 58 -1.76 2.55 -1.64
N GLU A 59 -1.26 2.27 -0.43
CA GLU A 59 -1.31 3.18 0.70
C GLU A 59 -0.59 4.49 0.38
N MET A 60 0.65 4.43 -0.12
CA MET A 60 1.42 5.61 -0.49
C MET A 60 0.72 6.45 -1.56
N ALA A 61 0.14 5.81 -2.59
CA ALA A 61 -0.62 6.50 -3.63
C ALA A 61 -1.88 7.18 -3.05
N ALA A 62 -2.66 6.47 -2.23
CA ALA A 62 -3.87 7.01 -1.60
C ALA A 62 -3.54 8.16 -0.65
N ARG A 63 -2.52 8.00 0.20
CA ARG A 63 -2.07 9.02 1.16
C ARG A 63 -1.53 10.25 0.45
N PHE A 64 -0.79 10.11 -0.65
CA PHE A 64 -0.36 11.28 -1.42
C PHE A 64 -1.49 11.97 -2.18
N GLY A 65 -2.66 11.35 -2.31
CA GLY A 65 -3.82 11.91 -3.00
C GLY A 65 -3.80 11.66 -4.51
N VAL A 66 -3.24 10.53 -4.94
CA VAL A 66 -3.46 10.03 -6.31
C VAL A 66 -4.96 9.81 -6.52
N GLU A 67 -5.45 10.08 -7.73
CA GLU A 67 -6.87 9.97 -8.07
C GLU A 67 -7.46 8.61 -7.66
N THR A 68 -8.56 8.63 -6.90
CA THR A 68 -9.22 7.43 -6.37
C THR A 68 -9.57 6.42 -7.46
N ALA A 69 -9.94 6.88 -8.67
CA ALA A 69 -10.23 5.99 -9.80
C ALA A 69 -8.99 5.21 -10.28
N LEU A 70 -7.80 5.80 -10.22
CA LEU A 70 -6.55 5.11 -10.54
C LEU A 70 -6.17 4.10 -9.46
N VAL A 71 -6.34 4.47 -8.19
CA VAL A 71 -6.12 3.56 -7.06
C VAL A 71 -7.08 2.37 -7.14
N ALA A 72 -8.37 2.60 -7.41
CA ALA A 72 -9.36 1.54 -7.58
C ALA A 72 -9.03 0.61 -8.74
N ARG A 73 -8.58 1.14 -9.89
CA ARG A 73 -8.12 0.33 -11.03
C ARG A 73 -6.89 -0.50 -10.68
N ALA A 74 -5.93 0.06 -9.94
CA ALA A 74 -4.76 -0.68 -9.50
C ALA A 74 -5.15 -1.84 -8.56
N THR A 75 -6.09 -1.61 -7.64
CA THR A 75 -6.65 -2.66 -6.79
C THR A 75 -7.37 -3.74 -7.61
N ALA A 76 -8.16 -3.35 -8.61
CA ALA A 76 -8.84 -4.29 -9.50
C ALA A 76 -7.85 -5.15 -10.31
N ASP A 77 -6.73 -4.57 -10.77
CA ASP A 77 -5.68 -5.32 -11.46
C ASP A 77 -5.03 -6.36 -10.52
N LEU A 78 -4.89 -6.08 -9.22
CA LEU A 78 -4.41 -7.05 -8.24
C LEU A 78 -5.41 -8.20 -8.04
N VAL A 79 -6.72 -7.89 -7.93
CA VAL A 79 -7.77 -8.92 -7.83
C VAL A 79 -7.79 -9.79 -9.09
N ALA A 80 -7.69 -9.19 -10.27
CA ALA A 80 -7.64 -9.95 -11.53
C ALA A 80 -6.41 -10.87 -11.60
N ALA A 81 -5.25 -10.40 -11.11
CA ALA A 81 -4.04 -11.21 -11.02
C ALA A 81 -4.16 -12.38 -10.02
N ALA A 82 -5.10 -12.32 -9.07
CA ALA A 82 -5.38 -13.38 -8.11
C ALA A 82 -6.10 -14.59 -8.74
N GLY A 83 -6.75 -14.42 -9.90
CA GLY A 83 -7.44 -15.51 -10.61
C GLY A 83 -8.70 -16.06 -9.93
N GLU A 84 -9.19 -15.44 -8.86
CA GLU A 84 -10.33 -15.93 -8.05
C GLU A 84 -11.50 -14.92 -8.06
N PRO A 85 -12.71 -15.31 -8.50
CA PRO A 85 -13.88 -14.43 -8.44
C PRO A 85 -14.40 -14.18 -7.01
N ASP A 86 -14.01 -14.99 -6.02
CA ASP A 86 -14.52 -14.89 -4.64
C ASP A 86 -13.83 -13.78 -3.81
N LEU A 87 -12.60 -13.36 -4.18
CA LEU A 87 -11.93 -12.20 -3.58
C LEU A 87 -12.56 -10.86 -4.00
N ALA A 88 -13.25 -10.83 -5.16
CA ALA A 88 -14.00 -9.66 -5.63
C ALA A 88 -15.27 -9.41 -4.80
N ALA A 89 -15.83 -10.43 -4.13
CA ALA A 89 -16.98 -10.28 -3.24
C ALA A 89 -16.63 -9.56 -1.92
N HIS A 90 -15.34 -9.36 -1.61
CA HIS A 90 -14.86 -8.53 -0.49
C HIS A 90 -14.13 -7.26 -0.96
N SER A 91 -14.03 -7.03 -2.28
CA SER A 91 -13.61 -5.74 -2.81
C SER A 91 -14.81 -4.81 -2.78
N ALA A 92 -14.95 -4.12 -1.65
CA ALA A 92 -15.96 -3.11 -1.42
C ALA A 92 -16.19 -2.20 -2.64
N ASP A 93 -17.46 -1.90 -2.89
CA ASP A 93 -17.90 -1.05 -4.00
C ASP A 93 -17.14 0.29 -3.91
N PRO A 94 -16.52 0.80 -4.99
CA PRO A 94 -15.92 2.14 -5.01
C PRO A 94 -16.85 3.25 -4.50
N ARG A 95 -18.18 3.05 -4.51
CA ARG A 95 -19.17 3.94 -3.91
C ARG A 95 -19.21 3.88 -2.38
N GLU A 96 -18.90 2.74 -1.77
CA GLU A 96 -18.75 2.57 -0.32
C GLU A 96 -17.50 3.29 0.23
N TRP A 97 -16.59 3.72 -0.66
CA TRP A 97 -15.39 4.49 -0.35
C TRP A 97 -15.54 6.00 -0.57
N GLY A 98 -16.78 6.48 -0.73
CA GLY A 98 -17.09 7.92 -0.78
C GLY A 98 -17.02 8.55 -2.17
N ALA A 99 -17.09 7.77 -3.26
CA ALA A 99 -17.33 8.33 -4.59
C ALA A 99 -18.76 8.90 -4.68
N GLN A 100 -18.96 10.14 -4.23
CA GLN A 100 -20.21 10.83 -4.49
C GLN A 100 -20.34 11.12 -5.99
N PRO A 101 -21.49 10.81 -6.62
CA PRO A 101 -21.79 11.37 -7.94
C PRO A 101 -21.79 12.89 -7.83
N ALA A 102 -21.30 13.58 -8.86
CA ALA A 102 -21.21 15.02 -8.91
C ALA A 102 -22.61 15.66 -8.66
N LEU A 103 -22.86 16.04 -7.40
CA LEU A 103 -24.06 16.78 -7.03
C LEU A 103 -23.91 18.20 -7.58
N GLN A 104 -24.90 18.56 -8.40
CA GLN A 104 -25.01 19.87 -9.02
C GLN A 104 -24.89 20.98 -7.96
N ARG A 105 -23.99 21.94 -8.22
CA ARG A 105 -23.82 23.15 -7.42
C ARG A 105 -25.11 23.96 -7.46
N SER A 106 -25.84 24.03 -6.35
CA SER A 106 -26.75 25.15 -6.06
C SER A 106 -26.06 26.07 -5.06
N GLY A 107 -25.95 27.34 -5.42
CA GLY A 107 -25.19 28.34 -4.68
C GLY A 107 -25.89 28.76 -3.39
N VAL A 108 -25.21 28.55 -2.26
CA VAL A 108 -25.46 29.26 -1.01
C VAL A 108 -24.10 29.57 -0.38
N ALA A 109 -23.90 30.82 0.06
CA ALA A 109 -22.67 31.28 0.67
C ALA A 109 -22.37 30.52 2.00
N PRO A 110 -21.10 30.24 2.32
CA PRO A 110 -20.77 29.44 3.51
C PRO A 110 -20.95 30.26 4.79
N GLY A 111 -21.87 29.82 5.64
CA GLY A 111 -21.95 30.19 7.05
C GLY A 111 -21.26 29.15 7.95
N PRO A 112 -21.13 29.40 9.26
CA PRO A 112 -20.37 28.59 10.23
C PRO A 112 -20.81 27.11 10.41
N LEU A 113 -21.88 26.67 9.74
CA LEU A 113 -22.26 25.25 9.64
C LEU A 113 -21.42 24.48 8.60
N ALA A 114 -20.80 25.18 7.63
CA ALA A 114 -19.97 24.58 6.59
C ALA A 114 -18.67 23.96 7.15
N GLU A 115 -18.14 24.52 8.24
CA GLU A 115 -16.93 23.99 8.89
C GLU A 115 -17.20 22.66 9.61
N GLY A 116 -18.37 22.53 10.25
CA GLY A 116 -18.81 21.29 10.89
C GLY A 116 -19.12 20.18 9.87
N GLU A 117 -19.75 20.52 8.75
CA GLU A 117 -20.00 19.58 7.65
C GLU A 117 -18.70 19.14 6.95
N ALA A 118 -17.77 20.08 6.74
CA ALA A 118 -16.45 19.78 6.19
C ALA A 118 -15.62 18.88 7.13
N ALA A 119 -15.64 19.15 8.43
CA ALA A 119 -14.97 18.31 9.43
C ALA A 119 -15.56 16.90 9.49
N ALA A 120 -16.90 16.77 9.44
CA ALA A 120 -17.55 15.46 9.39
C ALA A 120 -17.21 14.70 8.10
N LYS A 121 -17.21 15.37 6.95
CA LYS A 121 -16.79 14.78 5.67
C LYS A 121 -15.32 14.34 5.68
N ALA A 122 -14.44 15.15 6.28
CA ALA A 122 -13.03 14.81 6.44
C ALA A 122 -12.84 13.58 7.33
N LEU A 123 -13.58 13.48 8.44
CA LEU A 123 -13.53 12.32 9.32
C LEU A 123 -14.02 11.04 8.63
N VAL A 124 -15.12 11.12 7.87
CA VAL A 124 -15.63 9.98 7.08
C VAL A 124 -14.63 9.56 6.00
N ALA A 125 -13.96 10.52 5.36
CA ALA A 125 -12.93 10.25 4.37
C ALA A 125 -11.68 9.60 4.98
N GLU A 126 -11.26 10.05 6.17
CA GLU A 126 -10.12 9.46 6.90
C GLU A 126 -10.42 8.02 7.32
N ASP A 127 -11.61 7.77 7.89
CA ASP A 127 -12.08 6.43 8.26
C ASP A 127 -12.22 5.50 7.04
N ALA A 128 -12.69 6.00 5.90
CA ALA A 128 -12.70 5.26 4.64
C ALA A 128 -11.29 4.92 4.14
N LEU A 129 -10.33 5.83 4.27
CA LEU A 129 -8.94 5.62 3.89
C LEU A 129 -8.26 4.57 4.76
N GLU A 130 -8.50 4.58 6.08
CA GLU A 130 -7.98 3.55 6.98
C GLU A 130 -8.55 2.16 6.63
N ARG A 131 -9.86 2.06 6.44
CA ARG A 131 -10.50 0.81 5.98
C ARG A 131 -9.91 0.32 4.66
N PHE A 132 -9.68 1.21 3.71
CA PHE A 132 -9.05 0.88 2.44
C PHE A 132 -7.64 0.32 2.65
N CYS A 133 -6.80 0.96 3.47
CA CYS A 133 -5.42 0.50 3.70
C CYS A 133 -5.38 -0.90 4.33
N VAL A 134 -6.26 -1.16 5.31
CA VAL A 134 -6.40 -2.48 5.94
C VAL A 134 -6.87 -3.53 4.93
N ALA A 135 -7.88 -3.21 4.12
CA ALA A 135 -8.40 -4.13 3.10
C ALA A 135 -7.37 -4.42 2.00
N ALA A 136 -6.63 -3.40 1.56
CA ALA A 136 -5.56 -3.54 0.56
C ALA A 136 -4.42 -4.42 1.07
N GLU A 137 -4.06 -4.30 2.35
CA GLU A 137 -3.07 -5.18 2.97
C GLU A 137 -3.56 -6.63 3.04
N ALA A 138 -4.78 -6.86 3.53
CA ALA A 138 -5.38 -8.19 3.57
C ALA A 138 -5.47 -8.83 2.17
N LEU A 139 -5.89 -8.07 1.16
CA LEU A 139 -5.93 -8.52 -0.23
C LEU A 139 -4.54 -8.93 -0.72
N CYS A 140 -3.53 -8.08 -0.54
CA CYS A 140 -2.17 -8.39 -0.98
C CYS A 140 -1.63 -9.65 -0.28
N PHE A 141 -1.90 -9.83 1.01
CA PHE A 141 -1.52 -11.03 1.74
C PHE A 141 -2.21 -12.28 1.17
N ALA A 142 -3.52 -12.23 0.95
CA ALA A 142 -4.27 -13.35 0.36
C ALA A 142 -3.71 -13.73 -1.02
N ILE A 143 -3.41 -12.75 -1.86
CA ILE A 143 -2.81 -12.98 -3.19
C ILE A 143 -1.44 -13.64 -3.06
N VAL A 144 -0.55 -13.11 -2.20
CA VAL A 144 0.80 -13.66 -2.00
C VAL A 144 0.73 -15.10 -1.49
N ASP A 145 -0.11 -15.38 -0.50
CA ASP A 145 -0.25 -16.71 0.09
C ASP A 145 -0.85 -17.73 -0.89
N ALA A 146 -1.65 -17.28 -1.86
CA ALA A 146 -2.20 -18.15 -2.90
C ALA A 146 -1.18 -18.51 -3.99
N GLN A 147 -0.09 -17.74 -4.15
CA GLN A 147 0.90 -17.99 -5.19
C GLN A 147 1.57 -19.34 -5.01
N ARG A 148 1.63 -20.12 -6.09
CA ARG A 148 2.20 -21.47 -6.09
C ARG A 148 3.62 -21.53 -5.53
N PRO A 149 4.58 -20.65 -5.93
CA PRO A 149 5.93 -20.69 -5.36
C PRO A 149 5.98 -20.47 -3.84
N VAL A 150 5.10 -19.62 -3.31
CA VAL A 150 5.00 -19.34 -1.87
C VAL A 150 4.45 -20.56 -1.13
N ARG A 151 3.38 -21.18 -1.64
CA ARG A 151 2.81 -22.40 -1.06
C ARG A 151 3.79 -23.58 -1.06
N GLU A 152 4.48 -23.79 -2.18
CA GLU A 152 5.49 -24.86 -2.30
C GLU A 152 6.67 -24.64 -1.34
N ALA A 153 7.15 -23.40 -1.20
CA ALA A 153 8.23 -23.09 -0.26
C ALA A 153 7.77 -23.27 1.20
N ARG A 154 6.56 -22.82 1.55
CA ARG A 154 5.97 -23.01 2.88
C ARG A 154 5.84 -24.49 3.25
N GLN A 155 5.38 -25.32 2.32
CA GLN A 155 5.24 -26.76 2.55
C GLN A 155 6.58 -27.41 2.90
N LYS A 156 7.69 -26.99 2.26
CA LYS A 156 9.03 -27.49 2.57
C LYS A 156 9.49 -27.10 3.97
N VAL A 157 9.18 -25.88 4.42
CA VAL A 157 9.45 -25.44 5.81
C VAL A 157 8.69 -26.32 6.79
N GLU A 158 7.40 -26.51 6.57
CA GLU A 158 6.53 -27.31 7.43
C GLU A 158 6.98 -28.79 7.49
N GLU A 159 7.43 -29.34 6.37
CA GLU A 159 7.97 -30.70 6.31
C GLU A 159 9.30 -30.83 7.04
N ALA A 160 10.25 -29.92 6.83
CA ALA A 160 11.53 -29.93 7.54
C ALA A 160 11.33 -29.80 9.06
N GLN A 161 10.41 -28.91 9.48
CA GLN A 161 10.03 -28.72 10.88
C GLN A 161 9.39 -29.99 11.48
N ARG A 162 8.49 -30.65 10.75
CA ARG A 162 7.83 -31.89 11.19
C ARG A 162 8.83 -33.01 11.50
N TRP A 163 9.91 -33.09 10.73
CA TRP A 163 10.95 -34.12 10.89
C TRP A 163 12.14 -33.67 11.75
N GLY A 164 12.12 -32.47 12.33
CA GLY A 164 13.21 -31.96 13.17
C GLY A 164 14.53 -31.74 12.44
N ARG A 165 14.49 -31.53 11.12
CA ARG A 165 15.68 -31.31 10.28
C ARG A 165 16.03 -29.83 10.24
N PHE A 166 16.86 -29.39 11.19
CA PHE A 166 17.12 -27.97 11.42
C PHE A 166 17.81 -27.27 10.23
N ASP A 167 18.83 -27.89 9.64
CA ASP A 167 19.54 -27.29 8.49
C ASP A 167 18.63 -27.17 7.26
N ASP A 168 17.85 -28.22 6.97
CA ASP A 168 16.85 -28.20 5.89
C ASP A 168 15.76 -27.13 6.14
N MET A 169 15.38 -26.92 7.40
CA MET A 169 14.40 -25.90 7.78
C MET A 169 14.93 -24.48 7.52
N LEU A 170 16.20 -24.22 7.83
CA LEU A 170 16.81 -22.92 7.57
C LEU A 170 16.86 -22.61 6.07
N GLU A 171 17.33 -23.57 5.25
CA GLU A 171 17.36 -23.41 3.79
C GLU A 171 15.95 -23.24 3.20
N ALA A 172 14.98 -24.04 3.66
CA ALA A 172 13.59 -23.91 3.24
C ALA A 172 13.00 -22.55 3.65
N SER A 173 13.37 -22.03 4.82
CA SER A 173 12.91 -20.73 5.30
C SER A 173 13.49 -19.58 4.48
N GLU A 174 14.74 -19.68 4.03
CA GLU A 174 15.33 -18.69 3.11
C GLU A 174 14.59 -18.68 1.77
N ARG A 175 14.35 -19.86 1.18
CA ARG A 175 13.57 -19.98 -0.06
C ARG A 175 12.13 -19.46 0.09
N TYR A 176 11.52 -19.66 1.26
CA TYR A 176 10.22 -19.09 1.57
C TYR A 176 10.28 -17.55 1.65
N ASP A 177 11.25 -16.99 2.40
CA ASP A 177 11.45 -15.54 2.50
C ASP A 177 11.68 -14.91 1.10
N GLU A 178 12.44 -15.58 0.22
CA GLU A 178 12.68 -15.16 -1.17
C GLU A 178 11.41 -15.20 -2.03
N ALA A 179 10.68 -16.32 -2.03
CA ALA A 179 9.43 -16.46 -2.77
C ALA A 179 8.39 -15.43 -2.32
N TYR A 180 8.31 -15.21 -1.00
CA TYR A 180 7.41 -14.24 -0.39
C TYR A 180 7.77 -12.80 -0.78
N ALA A 181 9.06 -12.45 -0.73
CA ALA A 181 9.54 -11.14 -1.16
C ALA A 181 9.30 -10.90 -2.66
N ALA A 182 9.58 -11.90 -3.50
CA ALA A 182 9.34 -11.82 -4.95
C ALA A 182 7.85 -11.64 -5.27
N ALA A 183 6.96 -12.32 -4.55
CA ALA A 183 5.52 -12.17 -4.70
C ALA A 183 5.05 -10.75 -4.36
N HIS A 184 5.49 -10.19 -3.22
CA HIS A 184 5.18 -8.79 -2.84
C HIS A 184 5.72 -7.77 -3.85
N MET A 185 6.94 -7.99 -4.36
CA MET A 185 7.53 -7.15 -5.41
C MET A 185 6.71 -7.20 -6.70
N GLY A 186 6.25 -8.38 -7.11
CA GLY A 186 5.38 -8.54 -8.28
C GLY A 186 4.06 -7.78 -8.15
N LEU A 187 3.45 -7.78 -6.96
CA LEU A 187 2.26 -6.95 -6.71
C LEU A 187 2.57 -5.46 -6.71
N ALA A 188 3.69 -5.04 -6.14
CA ALA A 188 4.13 -3.65 -6.21
C ALA A 188 4.34 -3.19 -7.67
N ASP A 189 4.92 -4.04 -8.52
CA ASP A 189 5.10 -3.75 -9.94
C ASP A 189 3.77 -3.63 -10.70
N LEU A 190 2.76 -4.44 -10.36
CA LEU A 190 1.41 -4.27 -10.92
C LEU A 190 0.83 -2.89 -10.58
N VAL A 191 0.90 -2.49 -9.32
CA VAL A 191 0.44 -1.16 -8.88
C VAL A 191 1.21 -0.05 -9.58
N ARG A 192 2.54 -0.16 -9.67
CA ARG A 192 3.41 0.86 -10.32
C ARG A 192 3.19 0.98 -11.81
N ARG A 193 2.83 -0.10 -12.51
CA ARG A 193 2.44 -0.04 -13.93
C ARG A 193 1.15 0.73 -14.14
N ARG A 194 0.20 0.61 -13.19
CA ARG A 194 -1.06 1.34 -13.23
C ARG A 194 -0.93 2.79 -12.77
N ILE A 195 -0.07 3.05 -11.79
CA ILE A 195 0.15 4.37 -11.18
C ILE A 195 1.60 4.79 -11.46
N PRO A 196 1.85 5.50 -12.58
CA PRO A 196 3.16 6.04 -12.91
C PRO A 196 3.72 6.95 -11.80
N GLY A 197 5.06 6.89 -11.61
CA GLY A 197 5.72 7.63 -10.53
C GLY A 197 5.61 9.16 -10.65
N ASP A 198 5.44 9.69 -11.85
CA ASP A 198 5.19 11.11 -12.08
C ASP A 198 3.85 11.59 -11.50
N LEU A 199 2.79 10.76 -11.54
CA LEU A 199 1.52 11.05 -10.88
C LEU A 199 1.68 11.07 -9.35
N VAL A 200 2.43 10.11 -8.80
CA VAL A 200 2.73 10.06 -7.36
C VAL A 200 3.51 11.29 -6.93
N ARG A 201 4.51 11.70 -7.70
CA ARG A 201 5.29 12.92 -7.44
C ARG A 201 4.42 14.17 -7.53
N ALA A 202 3.55 14.28 -8.54
CA ALA A 202 2.65 15.43 -8.68
C ALA A 202 1.68 15.52 -7.48
N ALA A 203 1.12 14.39 -7.05
CA ALA A 203 0.25 14.31 -5.87
C ALA A 203 1.00 14.66 -4.57
N ALA A 204 2.22 14.13 -4.37
CA ALA A 204 3.05 14.41 -3.21
C ALA A 204 3.47 15.89 -3.09
N LEU A 205 3.64 16.58 -4.22
CA LEU A 205 3.95 18.02 -4.28
C LEU A 205 2.69 18.91 -4.15
N GLY A 206 1.50 18.33 -4.08
CA GLY A 206 0.24 19.08 -4.01
C GLY A 206 -0.15 19.75 -5.33
N VAL A 207 0.40 19.29 -6.46
CA VAL A 207 0.06 19.80 -7.81
C VAL A 207 -1.23 19.14 -8.33
N GLY A 208 -1.66 18.04 -7.72
CA GLY A 208 -3.00 17.47 -7.88
C GLY A 208 -3.89 17.86 -6.70
N GLY A 209 -5.07 18.41 -6.97
CA GLY A 209 -6.09 18.67 -5.96
C GLY A 209 -6.39 17.38 -5.19
N HIS A 210 -6.30 17.44 -3.87
CA HIS A 210 -6.68 16.33 -3.01
C HIS A 210 -8.17 16.01 -3.27
N PRO A 211 -8.55 14.77 -3.61
CA PRO A 211 -9.95 14.45 -3.89
C PRO A 211 -10.86 14.63 -2.66
N TYR A 212 -10.28 14.82 -1.48
CA TYR A 212 -10.99 15.12 -0.23
C TYR A 212 -10.70 16.51 0.36
N ARG A 213 -10.26 17.49 -0.46
CA ARG A 213 -10.21 18.93 -0.08
C ARG A 213 -11.19 19.74 -0.89
#